data_AF-A0A4V1J2K8-F1
#
_entry.id   AF-A0A4V1J2K8-F1
#
_cell.length_a   1.000
_cell.length_b   1.000
_cell.length_c   1.000
_cell.angle_alpha   90.00
_cell.angle_beta   90.00
_cell.angle_gamma   90.00
#
_symmetry.space_group_name_H-M   'P 1'
#
loop_
_entity.id
_entity.type
_entity.pdbx_description
1 polymer ?
#
loop_
_entity_poly.entity_id
_entity_poly.type
_entity_poly.pdbx_seq_one_letter_code
_entity_poly.pdbx_strand_id
1 'polypeptide(L)' 'YICRYCSRRFKRQEHLKRHFRSLHTAEKPFDCTICQKKFSRTDNLNQHLKVH' A
#
# COMPACT_ATOMS: atom_id res chain seq x y z
N TYR A 1 -1.33 7.17 16.13
CA TYR A 1 -1.03 7.90 14.88
C TYR A 1 -2.32 8.24 14.16
N ILE A 2 -2.57 9.51 13.79
CA ILE A 2 -3.85 9.97 13.21
C ILE A 2 -3.63 10.45 11.77
N CYS A 3 -4.51 10.07 10.84
CA CYS A 3 -4.52 10.61 9.49
C CYS A 3 -5.21 11.97 9.48
N ARG A 4 -4.53 13.03 9.03
CA ARG A 4 -5.13 14.39 9.02
C ARG A 4 -6.12 14.61 7.87
N TYR A 5 -6.14 13.73 6.87
CA TYR A 5 -7.02 13.85 5.70
C TYR A 5 -8.41 13.24 5.93
N CYS A 6 -8.50 12.20 6.76
CA CYS A 6 -9.77 11.51 7.07
C CYS A 6 -9.98 11.22 8.56
N SER A 7 -9.15 11.81 9.43
CA SER A 7 -9.21 11.71 10.90
C SER A 7 -9.19 10.29 11.48
N ARG A 8 -8.87 9.27 10.68
CA ARG A 8 -8.74 7.88 11.15
C ARG A 8 -7.55 7.72 12.10
N ARG A 9 -7.77 7.00 13.20
CA ARG A 9 -6.74 6.68 14.19
C ARG A 9 -6.19 5.27 13.98
N PHE A 10 -4.87 5.17 14.03
CA PHE A 10 -4.10 3.93 13.91
C PHE A 10 -3.25 3.69 15.16
N LYS A 11 -3.14 2.43 15.55
CA LYS A 11 -2.32 1.98 16.68
C LYS A 11 -0.81 2.12 16.41
N ARG A 12 -0.38 2.02 15.16
CA ARG A 12 1.03 2.04 14.75
C ARG A 12 1.30 2.98 13.57
N GLN A 13 2.53 3.47 13.44
CA GLN A 13 2.88 4.49 12.45
C GLN A 13 2.91 3.92 11.03
N GLU A 14 3.42 2.71 10.86
CA GLU A 14 3.46 2.00 9.58
C GLU A 14 2.05 1.76 9.02
N HIS A 15 1.07 1.52 9.89
CA HIS A 15 -0.33 1.41 9.49
C HIS A 15 -0.88 2.74 8.97
N LEU A 16 -0.56 3.86 9.62
CA LEU A 16 -0.92 5.19 9.15
C LEU A 16 -0.23 5.50 7.81
N LYS A 17 1.08 5.26 7.68
CA LYS A 17 1.83 5.48 6.44
C LYS A 17 1.26 4.65 5.28
N ARG A 18 0.96 3.37 5.52
CA ARG A 18 0.34 2.48 4.53
C ARG A 18 -1.03 3.00 4.11
N HIS A 19 -1.88 3.33 5.09
CA HIS A 19 -3.19 3.92 4.84
C HIS A 19 -3.08 5.17 3.96
N PHE A 20 -2.20 6.09 4.35
CA PHE A 20 -1.96 7.33 3.63
C PHE A 20 -1.51 7.08 2.20
N ARG A 21 -0.53 6.19 1.98
CA ARG A 21 -0.09 5.84 0.63
C ARG A 21 -1.21 5.23 -0.23
N SER A 22 -1.98 4.31 0.36
CA SER A 22 -3.02 3.58 -0.36
C SER A 22 -4.24 4.41 -0.75
N LEU A 23 -4.61 5.42 0.05
CA LEU A 23 -5.87 6.14 -0.09
C LEU A 23 -5.70 7.63 -0.41
N HIS A 24 -4.55 8.22 -0.11
CA HIS A 24 -4.32 9.65 -0.28
C HIS A 24 -3.23 9.99 -1.30
N THR A 25 -2.21 9.14 -1.51
CA THR A 25 -1.16 9.46 -2.51
C THR A 25 -1.21 8.66 -3.81
N ALA A 26 -2.15 7.72 -3.99
CA ALA A 26 -2.24 6.84 -5.18
C ALA A 26 -0.92 6.13 -5.55
N GLU A 27 0.09 6.19 -4.69
CA GLU A 27 1.42 5.67 -4.93
C GLU A 27 1.39 4.16 -4.76
N LYS A 28 1.68 3.47 -5.86
CA LYS A 28 1.88 2.03 -5.91
C LYS A 28 3.32 1.77 -6.34
N PRO A 29 4.27 1.79 -5.39
CA PRO A 29 5.70 1.71 -5.69
C PRO A 29 6.15 0.30 -6.06
N PHE A 30 5.27 -0.70 -5.96
CA PHE A 30 5.61 -2.08 -6.24
C PHE A 30 4.93 -2.51 -7.54
N ASP A 31 5.67 -2.57 -8.63
CA ASP A 31 5.21 -3.12 -9.89
C ASP A 31 5.56 -4.61 -10.03
N CYS A 32 4.69 -5.36 -10.68
CA CYS A 32 4.98 -6.71 -11.12
C CYS A 32 5.86 -6.66 -12.36
N THR A 33 7.02 -7.31 -12.30
CA THR A 33 7.95 -7.35 -13.43
C THR A 33 7.41 -8.13 -14.64
N ILE A 34 6.45 -9.03 -14.44
CA ILE A 34 5.87 -9.89 -15.49
C ILE A 34 4.74 -9.18 -16.24
N CYS A 35 3.76 -8.63 -15.53
CA CYS A 35 2.57 -8.01 -16.14
C CYS A 35 2.43 -6.50 -15.90
N GLN A 36 3.45 -5.86 -15.29
CA GLN A 36 3.49 -4.41 -15.01
C GLN A 36 2.35 -3.90 -14.11
N LYS A 37 1.63 -4.82 -13.44
CA LYS A 37 0.56 -4.48 -12.52
C LYS A 37 1.13 -3.87 -11.24
N LYS A 38 0.60 -2.71 -10.83
CA LYS A 38 1.09 -1.98 -9.65
C LYS A 38 0.32 -2.34 -8.38
N PHE A 39 1.04 -2.47 -7.29
CA PHE A 39 0.57 -2.82 -5.95
C PHE A 39 1.03 -1.76 -4.93
N SER A 40 0.19 -1.51 -3.93
CA SER A 40 0.50 -0.59 -2.83
C SER A 40 1.34 -1.23 -1.73
N ARG A 41 1.52 -2.56 -1.77
CA ARG A 41 2.22 -3.33 -0.74
C ARG A 41 3.01 -4.49 -1.35
N THR A 42 4.17 -4.78 -0.75
CA THR A 42 5.06 -5.87 -1.14
C THR A 42 4.44 -7.25 -0.90
N ASP A 43 3.68 -7.44 0.19
CA ASP A 43 3.04 -8.72 0.48
C ASP A 43 1.97 -9.08 -0.56
N ASN A 44 1.22 -8.07 -1.04
CA ASN A 44 0.27 -8.26 -2.14
C ASN A 44 0.99 -8.59 -3.46
N LEU A 45 2.10 -7.90 -3.77
CA LEU A 45 2.92 -8.23 -4.93
C LEU A 45 3.47 -9.66 -4.83
N ASN A 46 4.05 -10.03 -3.70
CA ASN A 46 4.61 -11.38 -3.49
C ASN A 46 3.53 -12.46 -3.62
N GLN A 47 2.33 -12.24 -3.08
CA GLN A 47 1.22 -13.18 -3.28
C GLN A 47 0.80 -13.25 -4.75
N HIS A 48 0.75 -12.12 -5.44
CA HIS A 48 0.45 -12.06 -6.86
C HIS A 48 1.52 -12.76 -7.72
N LEU A 49 2.79 -12.65 -7.37
CA LEU A 49 3.88 -13.34 -8.06
C LEU A 49 3.80 -14.87 -7.93
N LYS A 50 3.10 -15.40 -6.92
CA LYS A 50 2.87 -16.86 -6.79
C LYS A 50 1.83 -17.42 -7.75
N VAL A 51 0.97 -16.55 -8.32
CA VAL A 51 -0.08 -16.96 -9.27
C VAL A 51 0.30 -16.67 -10.72
N HIS A 52 1.46 -16.05 -10.92
CA HIS A 52 2.15 -16.05 -12.20
C HIS A 52 2.83 -17.40 -12.41
#